data_AF-A0A9D9C0I0-F1
#
_entry.id   AF-A0A9D9C0I0-F1
#
_cell.length_a   1.000
_cell.length_b   1.000
_cell.length_c   1.000
_cell.angle_alpha   90.00
_cell.angle_beta   90.00
_cell.angle_gamma   90.00
#
_symmetry.space_group_name_H-M   'P 1'
#
loop_
_entity.id
_entity.type
_entity.pdbx_description
1 polymer ?
#
loop_
_entity_poly.entity_id
_entity_poly.type
_entity_poly.pdbx_seq_one_letter_code
_entity_poly.pdbx_strand_id
1 'polypeptide(L)'
;KGAEAPELQVYPVEFRGIDTPPAELTAATLAEALQMGADGETEAITITGDVTVVYKNNRNIYVKDDSAWTLLYNKNDVEMPAYKNGDVISGFKAIYAVNDEHGQLIPVSDFNAATAGSEVAPVAIKSNEVADANYHKYVSLTANFAATDEKNGVATDSEGTAAIYAQWNNAYSDPVVALPAEEGLYEIRGFVSSYKGNYQILVCEFIDMNSVEGVALDQPIAIVGRDIIAPEGAEIYSIGGVRVNGENLATGVYVVHVAGKSFKVIVK
;
A
#
# COMPACT_ATOMS: atom_id res chain seq x y z
N LYS A 1 94.24 20.29 15.80
CA LYS A 1 92.88 20.87 15.69
C LYS A 1 92.02 19.87 14.93
N GLY A 2 91.41 18.91 15.63
CA GLY A 2 90.42 17.99 15.05
C GLY A 2 89.05 18.46 15.50
N ALA A 3 88.17 18.80 14.56
CA ALA A 3 86.78 19.11 14.85
C ALA A 3 85.99 17.80 14.80
N GLU A 4 85.33 17.44 15.90
CA GLU A 4 84.38 16.33 15.92
C GLU A 4 83.15 16.69 15.08
N ALA A 5 82.69 15.72 14.28
CA ALA A 5 81.47 15.84 13.49
C ALA A 5 80.25 15.78 14.42
N PRO A 6 79.18 16.57 14.16
CA PRO A 6 78.00 16.54 15.00
C PRO A 6 77.24 15.22 14.83
N GLU A 7 76.83 14.61 15.94
CA GLU A 7 75.94 13.45 15.96
C GLU A 7 74.57 13.81 15.36
N LEU A 8 74.12 12.98 14.42
CA LEU A 8 72.77 13.02 13.87
C LEU A 8 71.78 12.50 14.94
N GLN A 9 70.99 13.39 15.53
CA GLN A 9 69.84 13.00 16.32
C GLN A 9 68.73 12.49 15.39
N VAL A 10 68.46 11.19 15.44
CA VAL A 10 67.29 10.57 14.81
C VAL A 10 66.12 10.72 15.76
N TYR A 11 65.15 11.57 15.38
CA TYR A 11 63.87 11.65 16.08
C TYR A 11 62.97 10.52 15.59
N PRO A 12 62.37 9.70 16.47
CA PRO A 12 61.39 8.71 16.06
C PRO A 12 60.19 9.42 15.44
N VAL A 13 59.87 9.06 14.20
CA VAL A 13 58.60 9.45 13.57
C VAL A 13 57.56 8.48 14.09
N GLU A 14 56.69 8.94 15.00
CA GLU A 14 55.50 8.19 15.35
C GLU A 14 54.55 8.22 14.13
N PHE A 15 54.39 7.08 13.47
CA PHE A 15 53.32 6.89 12.51
C PHE A 15 52.01 6.99 13.28
N ARG A 16 51.30 8.11 13.13
CA ARG A 16 49.89 8.21 13.53
C ARG A 16 49.16 7.06 12.83
N GLY A 17 48.45 6.26 13.61
CA GLY A 17 47.75 5.08 13.13
C GLY A 17 46.97 5.39 11.87
N ILE A 18 46.98 4.45 10.92
CA ILE A 18 46.03 4.46 9.81
C ILE A 18 44.66 4.42 10.49
N ASP A 19 43.92 5.53 10.46
CA ASP A 19 42.51 5.55 10.86
C ASP A 19 41.85 4.42 10.10
N THR A 20 41.50 3.36 10.82
CA THR A 20 40.70 2.28 10.24
C THR A 20 39.39 2.96 9.88
N PRO A 21 38.94 2.93 8.61
CA PRO A 21 37.66 3.51 8.26
C PRO A 21 36.61 2.93 9.22
N PRO A 22 35.63 3.74 9.68
CA PRO A 22 34.54 3.23 10.49
C PRO A 22 33.96 1.99 9.81
N ALA A 23 33.71 0.93 10.60
CA ALA A 23 33.08 -0.27 10.06
C ALA A 23 31.76 0.12 9.38
N GLU A 24 31.50 -0.38 8.18
CA GLU A 24 30.22 -0.14 7.51
C GLU A 24 29.08 -0.66 8.38
N LEU A 25 28.05 0.18 8.61
CA LEU A 25 26.86 -0.23 9.31
C LEU A 25 26.06 -1.21 8.44
N THR A 26 25.67 -2.34 9.02
CA THR A 26 24.89 -3.37 8.34
C THR A 26 23.74 -3.85 9.22
N ALA A 27 22.60 -4.10 8.60
CA ALA A 27 21.43 -4.70 9.23
C ALA A 27 20.95 -5.87 8.37
N ALA A 28 20.61 -7.00 8.98
CA ALA A 28 20.03 -8.15 8.29
C ALA A 28 18.51 -8.01 8.13
N THR A 29 17.88 -7.19 8.95
CA THR A 29 16.42 -6.98 8.94
C THR A 29 16.05 -5.50 8.98
N LEU A 30 14.81 -5.19 8.60
CA LEU A 30 14.24 -3.85 8.71
C LEU A 30 14.14 -3.40 10.17
N ALA A 31 13.76 -4.29 11.09
CA ALA A 31 13.69 -3.96 12.52
C ALA A 31 15.06 -3.55 13.08
N GLU A 32 16.13 -4.27 12.71
CA GLU A 32 17.49 -3.90 13.10
C GLU A 32 17.89 -2.54 12.54
N ALA A 33 17.61 -2.28 11.26
CA ALA A 33 17.94 -0.99 10.63
C ALA A 33 17.21 0.18 11.30
N LEU A 34 15.92 0.00 11.62
CA LEU A 34 15.12 1.01 12.33
C LEU A 34 15.63 1.22 13.75
N GLN A 35 16.00 0.15 14.46
CA GLN A 35 16.51 0.22 15.82
C GLN A 35 17.86 0.95 15.88
N MET A 36 18.79 0.63 14.97
CA MET A 36 20.08 1.33 14.87
C MET A 36 19.89 2.84 14.73
N GLY A 37 18.98 3.26 13.85
CA GLY A 37 18.66 4.66 13.68
C GLY A 37 18.00 5.31 14.90
N ALA A 38 17.08 4.59 15.55
CA ALA A 38 16.46 5.04 16.80
C ALA A 38 17.47 5.19 17.95
N ASP A 39 18.53 4.37 17.96
CA ASP A 39 19.63 4.44 18.92
C ASP A 39 20.65 5.57 18.61
N GLY A 40 20.43 6.31 17.52
CA GLY A 40 21.18 7.52 17.17
C GLY A 40 22.18 7.36 16.03
N GLU A 41 22.21 6.22 15.33
CA GLU A 41 23.05 6.05 14.15
C GLU A 41 22.57 6.94 13.00
N THR A 42 23.44 7.83 12.52
CA THR A 42 23.12 8.81 11.46
C THR A 42 23.73 8.46 10.11
N GLU A 43 24.66 7.50 10.08
CA GLU A 43 25.33 7.06 8.87
C GLU A 43 24.43 6.13 8.03
N ALA A 44 24.79 5.94 6.76
CA ALA A 44 24.06 5.01 5.90
C ALA A 44 24.24 3.56 6.36
N ILE A 45 23.12 2.87 6.55
CA ILE A 45 23.03 1.45 6.92
C ILE A 45 22.85 0.63 5.65
N THR A 46 23.63 -0.44 5.51
CA THR A 46 23.42 -1.44 4.45
C THR A 46 22.42 -2.48 4.94
N ILE A 47 21.24 -2.51 4.36
CA ILE A 47 20.24 -3.55 4.60
C ILE A 47 20.59 -4.73 3.70
N THR A 48 20.98 -5.84 4.29
CA THR A 48 21.49 -7.04 3.60
C THR A 48 20.43 -8.11 3.38
N GLY A 49 19.35 -8.09 4.18
CA GLY A 49 18.21 -8.98 4.01
C GLY A 49 17.32 -8.60 2.84
N ASP A 50 16.52 -9.58 2.41
CA ASP A 50 15.49 -9.39 1.39
C ASP A 50 14.27 -8.69 2.00
N VAL A 51 13.74 -7.70 1.28
CA VAL A 51 12.49 -7.02 1.64
C VAL A 51 11.48 -7.15 0.52
N THR A 52 10.21 -7.34 0.87
CA THR A 52 9.10 -7.43 -0.09
C THR A 52 8.44 -6.08 -0.24
N VAL A 53 8.28 -5.62 -1.48
CA VAL A 53 7.51 -4.43 -1.84
C VAL A 53 6.03 -4.73 -1.67
N VAL A 54 5.34 -3.84 -0.98
CA VAL A 54 3.88 -3.92 -0.78
C VAL A 54 3.16 -2.94 -1.69
N TYR A 55 3.68 -1.71 -1.76
CA TYR A 55 3.10 -0.66 -2.57
C TYR A 55 4.15 0.39 -2.93
N LYS A 56 4.09 0.89 -4.16
CA LYS A 56 4.89 2.00 -4.63
C LYS A 56 3.98 3.04 -5.25
N ASN A 57 4.10 4.27 -4.78
CA ASN A 57 3.47 5.43 -5.43
C ASN A 57 4.40 6.63 -5.28
N ASN A 58 4.95 7.06 -6.43
CA ASN A 58 5.95 8.11 -6.49
C ASN A 58 7.14 7.83 -5.54
N ARG A 59 7.45 8.75 -4.60
CA ARG A 59 8.54 8.64 -3.62
C ARG A 59 8.25 7.71 -2.44
N ASN A 60 7.04 7.17 -2.33
CA ASN A 60 6.66 6.30 -1.22
C ASN A 60 6.73 4.85 -1.66
N ILE A 61 7.58 4.06 -1.00
CA ILE A 61 7.71 2.64 -1.23
C ILE A 61 7.53 1.95 0.11
N TYR A 62 6.37 1.32 0.30
CA TYR A 62 6.09 0.52 1.48
C TYR A 62 6.67 -0.86 1.29
N VAL A 63 7.47 -1.29 2.25
CA VAL A 63 8.13 -2.59 2.25
C VAL A 63 7.92 -3.29 3.58
N LYS A 64 8.07 -4.61 3.55
CA LYS A 64 8.13 -5.44 4.76
C LYS A 64 9.16 -6.54 4.62
N ASP A 65 9.61 -7.02 5.77
CA ASP A 65 10.18 -8.35 5.93
C ASP A 65 9.41 -9.06 7.07
N ASP A 66 9.94 -10.15 7.61
CA ASP A 66 9.29 -10.85 8.73
C ASP A 66 9.43 -10.11 10.08
N SER A 67 10.31 -9.12 10.16
CA SER A 67 10.62 -8.38 11.38
C SER A 67 9.82 -7.08 11.52
N ALA A 68 9.58 -6.36 10.42
CA ALA A 68 8.96 -5.04 10.46
C ALA A 68 8.32 -4.64 9.12
N TRP A 69 7.48 -3.61 9.21
CA TRP A 69 6.94 -2.84 8.08
C TRP A 69 7.52 -1.44 8.13
N THR A 70 7.90 -0.89 6.98
CA THR A 70 8.38 0.49 6.94
C THR A 70 8.15 1.17 5.59
N LEU A 71 8.26 2.49 5.61
CA LEU A 71 8.32 3.33 4.43
C LEU A 71 9.78 3.55 4.04
N LEU A 72 10.14 3.20 2.81
CA LEU A 72 11.28 3.78 2.13
C LEU A 72 10.81 5.08 1.46
N TYR A 73 11.18 6.21 2.03
CA TYR A 73 10.83 7.52 1.47
C TYR A 73 11.97 8.01 0.58
N ASN A 74 11.78 7.93 -0.74
CA ASN A 74 12.76 8.35 -1.74
C ASN A 74 12.86 9.88 -1.84
N LYS A 75 13.28 10.51 -0.74
CA LYS A 75 13.52 11.96 -0.65
C LYS A 75 14.67 12.42 -1.55
N ASN A 76 15.62 11.53 -1.78
CA ASN A 76 16.87 11.82 -2.50
C ASN A 76 16.75 11.59 -4.01
N ASP A 77 15.56 11.23 -4.51
CA ASP A 77 15.31 10.92 -5.92
C ASP A 77 16.31 9.89 -6.50
N VAL A 78 16.69 8.88 -5.71
CA VAL A 78 17.52 7.77 -6.20
C VAL A 78 16.76 6.98 -7.26
N GLU A 79 17.47 6.41 -8.22
CA GLU A 79 16.84 5.66 -9.30
C GLU A 79 16.26 4.35 -8.76
N MET A 80 14.99 4.10 -9.08
CA MET A 80 14.27 2.91 -8.63
C MET A 80 13.48 2.29 -9.79
N PRO A 81 13.54 0.97 -9.97
CA PRO A 81 12.64 0.25 -10.86
C PRO A 81 11.15 0.50 -10.55
N ALA A 82 10.31 0.18 -11.53
CA ALA A 82 8.85 0.16 -11.39
C ALA A 82 8.39 -1.07 -10.59
N TYR A 83 8.69 -1.07 -9.29
CA TYR A 83 8.27 -2.15 -8.39
C TYR A 83 6.76 -2.26 -8.27
N LYS A 84 6.29 -3.49 -8.12
CA LYS A 84 4.90 -3.86 -7.83
C LYS A 84 4.80 -4.67 -6.54
N ASN A 85 3.58 -4.87 -6.04
CA ASN A 85 3.34 -5.69 -4.86
C ASN A 85 3.91 -7.11 -5.08
N GLY A 86 4.63 -7.62 -4.09
CA GLY A 86 5.27 -8.93 -4.09
C GLY A 86 6.66 -8.96 -4.72
N ASP A 87 7.14 -7.89 -5.34
CA ASP A 87 8.53 -7.79 -5.79
C ASP A 87 9.48 -7.84 -4.58
N VAL A 88 10.60 -8.55 -4.71
CA VAL A 88 11.62 -8.68 -3.67
C VAL A 88 12.86 -7.90 -4.03
N ILE A 89 13.28 -7.02 -3.12
CA ILE A 89 14.48 -6.19 -3.23
C ILE A 89 15.54 -6.78 -2.30
N SER A 90 16.71 -7.08 -2.87
CA SER A 90 17.89 -7.55 -2.12
C SER A 90 18.96 -6.48 -2.10
N GLY A 91 19.45 -6.12 -0.91
CA GLY A 91 20.62 -5.27 -0.74
C GLY A 91 20.41 -3.81 -1.15
N PHE A 92 20.30 -2.90 -0.18
CA PHE A 92 20.26 -1.45 -0.43
C PHE A 92 20.84 -0.67 0.74
N LYS A 93 21.22 0.60 0.51
CA LYS A 93 21.67 1.51 1.57
C LYS A 93 20.62 2.55 1.88
N ALA A 94 20.36 2.81 3.16
CA ALA A 94 19.45 3.85 3.61
C ALA A 94 19.91 4.51 4.91
N ILE A 95 19.44 5.73 5.14
CA ILE A 95 19.60 6.48 6.39
C ILE A 95 18.27 6.49 7.13
N TYR A 96 18.30 6.33 8.45
CA TYR A 96 17.11 6.48 9.28
C TYR A 96 16.61 7.92 9.33
N ALA A 97 15.29 8.09 9.30
CA ALA A 97 14.64 9.37 9.55
C ALA A 97 13.37 9.18 10.39
N VAL A 98 12.94 10.25 11.05
CA VAL A 98 11.70 10.27 11.82
C VAL A 98 10.67 11.12 11.10
N ASN A 99 9.44 10.61 10.99
CA ASN A 99 8.26 11.34 10.54
C ASN A 99 7.12 11.14 11.53
N ASP A 100 6.60 12.23 12.11
CA ASP A 100 5.54 12.22 13.13
C ASP A 100 5.78 11.16 14.22
N GLU A 101 6.99 11.18 14.80
CA GLU A 101 7.47 10.26 15.86
C GLU A 101 7.81 8.83 15.42
N HIS A 102 7.57 8.47 14.16
CA HIS A 102 7.80 7.12 13.66
C HIS A 102 9.00 7.03 12.71
N GLY A 103 9.74 5.93 12.83
CA GLY A 103 10.90 5.63 11.99
C GLY A 103 10.52 5.28 10.54
N GLN A 104 11.29 5.83 9.60
CA GLN A 104 11.27 5.50 8.19
C GLN A 104 12.72 5.44 7.67
N LEU A 105 12.91 4.92 6.45
CA LEU A 105 14.23 4.82 5.83
C LEU A 105 14.29 5.72 4.58
N ILE A 106 15.38 6.47 4.45
CA ILE A 106 15.67 7.32 3.29
C ILE A 106 16.76 6.64 2.47
N PRO A 107 16.46 6.11 1.28
CA PRO A 107 17.49 5.45 0.49
C PRO A 107 18.55 6.42 -0.02
N VAL A 108 19.79 5.94 -0.10
CA VAL A 108 20.97 6.74 -0.50
C VAL A 108 21.77 6.14 -1.65
N SER A 109 21.32 4.99 -2.17
CA SER A 109 21.88 4.34 -3.35
C SER A 109 20.77 3.95 -4.32
N ASP A 110 21.11 3.84 -5.60
CA ASP A 110 20.21 3.29 -6.60
C ASP A 110 19.86 1.84 -6.27
N PHE A 111 18.69 1.41 -6.72
CA PHE A 111 18.20 0.08 -6.45
C PHE A 111 18.42 -0.87 -7.62
N ASN A 112 18.69 -2.12 -7.28
CA ASN A 112 18.74 -3.23 -8.23
C ASN A 112 17.34 -3.59 -8.75
N ALA A 113 17.28 -4.28 -9.90
CA ALA A 113 16.03 -4.91 -10.33
C ALA A 113 15.54 -5.91 -9.27
N ALA A 114 14.23 -5.92 -9.02
CA ALA A 114 13.63 -6.88 -8.10
C ALA A 114 13.56 -8.28 -8.71
N THR A 115 13.47 -9.28 -7.84
CA THR A 115 13.00 -10.62 -8.20
C THR A 115 11.51 -10.75 -7.91
N ALA A 116 10.81 -11.62 -8.65
CA ALA A 116 9.39 -11.84 -8.42
C ALA A 116 9.18 -12.68 -7.15
N GLY A 117 8.34 -12.19 -6.25
CA GLY A 117 7.87 -12.91 -5.06
C GLY A 117 6.35 -13.11 -5.07
N SER A 118 5.76 -13.24 -3.89
CA SER A 118 4.32 -13.38 -3.69
C SER A 118 3.72 -12.05 -3.25
N GLU A 119 2.55 -11.71 -3.80
CA GLU A 119 1.82 -10.51 -3.38
C GLU A 119 1.52 -10.54 -1.88
N VAL A 120 1.65 -9.38 -1.25
CA VAL A 120 1.34 -9.18 0.16
C VAL A 120 -0.12 -8.79 0.29
N ALA A 121 -0.90 -9.65 0.95
CA ALA A 121 -2.29 -9.36 1.29
C ALA A 121 -2.37 -8.33 2.44
N PRO A 122 -3.42 -7.48 2.45
CA PRO A 122 -3.64 -6.54 3.56
C PRO A 122 -4.05 -7.28 4.83
N VAL A 123 -3.65 -6.74 5.98
CA VAL A 123 -4.08 -7.22 7.30
C VAL A 123 -5.47 -6.67 7.60
N ALA A 124 -6.46 -7.54 7.81
CA ALA A 124 -7.80 -7.11 8.20
C ALA A 124 -7.79 -6.50 9.61
N ILE A 125 -8.39 -5.31 9.74
CA ILE A 125 -8.49 -4.57 11.00
C ILE A 125 -9.90 -3.98 11.20
N LYS A 126 -10.14 -3.48 12.42
CA LYS A 126 -11.29 -2.64 12.79
C LYS A 126 -10.91 -1.16 12.92
N SER A 127 -11.89 -0.27 12.98
CA SER A 127 -11.64 1.17 13.02
C SER A 127 -10.82 1.59 14.26
N ASN A 128 -11.02 0.94 15.40
CA ASN A 128 -10.27 1.20 16.64
C ASN A 128 -8.82 0.66 16.63
N GLU A 129 -8.46 -0.13 15.61
CA GLU A 129 -7.10 -0.64 15.40
C GLU A 129 -6.29 0.23 14.43
N VAL A 130 -6.87 1.31 13.91
CA VAL A 130 -6.15 2.38 13.21
C VAL A 130 -5.38 3.19 14.26
N ALA A 131 -4.23 2.65 14.66
CA ALA A 131 -3.42 3.09 15.77
C ALA A 131 -1.93 2.78 15.57
N ASP A 132 -1.09 3.27 16.47
CA ASP A 132 0.38 3.09 16.54
C ASP A 132 0.83 1.66 16.22
N ALA A 133 0.19 0.67 16.85
CA ALA A 133 0.53 -0.75 16.70
C ALA A 133 0.46 -1.28 15.26
N ASN A 134 -0.23 -0.57 14.37
CA ASN A 134 -0.38 -0.89 12.96
C ASN A 134 0.30 0.12 12.03
N TYR A 135 1.06 1.09 12.54
CA TYR A 135 1.76 2.09 11.74
C TYR A 135 2.60 1.44 10.62
N HIS A 136 2.54 2.02 9.41
CA HIS A 136 3.13 1.50 8.16
C HIS A 136 2.63 0.13 7.68
N LYS A 137 1.77 -0.58 8.42
CA LYS A 137 1.21 -1.84 7.94
C LYS A 137 0.20 -1.60 6.84
N TYR A 138 0.20 -2.49 5.85
CA TYR A 138 -0.84 -2.57 4.85
C TYR A 138 -2.07 -3.27 5.43
N VAL A 139 -3.18 -2.55 5.47
CA VAL A 139 -4.40 -2.96 6.19
C VAL A 139 -5.63 -2.91 5.29
N SER A 140 -6.65 -3.67 5.68
CA SER A 140 -7.99 -3.65 5.08
C SER A 140 -9.03 -3.42 6.18
N LEU A 141 -9.91 -2.43 5.98
CA LEU A 141 -11.01 -2.09 6.86
C LEU A 141 -12.33 -2.16 6.07
N THR A 142 -13.24 -3.04 6.48
CA THR A 142 -14.63 -3.04 5.98
C THR A 142 -15.50 -2.15 6.84
N ALA A 143 -15.96 -1.03 6.29
CA ALA A 143 -16.70 0.00 7.04
C ALA A 143 -17.61 0.83 6.12
N ASN A 144 -18.60 1.51 6.72
CA ASN A 144 -19.33 2.55 6.00
C ASN A 144 -18.43 3.79 5.87
N PHE A 145 -18.17 4.23 4.65
CA PHE A 145 -17.32 5.37 4.33
C PHE A 145 -18.16 6.56 3.87
N ALA A 146 -17.82 7.74 4.36
CA ALA A 146 -18.30 9.02 3.86
C ALA A 146 -17.13 9.99 3.67
N ALA A 147 -17.03 10.60 2.48
CA ALA A 147 -16.07 11.66 2.22
C ALA A 147 -16.48 12.96 2.95
N THR A 148 -15.52 13.62 3.58
CA THR A 148 -15.72 14.96 4.18
C THR A 148 -15.25 16.06 3.23
N ASP A 149 -14.26 15.77 2.39
CA ASP A 149 -13.82 16.58 1.26
C ASP A 149 -13.13 15.70 0.20
N GLU A 150 -12.44 16.29 -0.78
CA GLU A 150 -11.77 15.56 -1.87
C GLU A 150 -10.62 14.64 -1.41
N LYS A 151 -10.09 14.85 -0.19
CA LYS A 151 -8.95 14.13 0.36
C LYS A 151 -9.21 13.47 1.70
N ASN A 152 -10.17 13.95 2.47
CA ASN A 152 -10.47 13.46 3.79
C ASN A 152 -11.84 12.75 3.80
N GLY A 153 -11.93 11.71 4.61
CA GLY A 153 -13.19 11.03 4.88
C GLY A 153 -13.16 10.26 6.19
N VAL A 154 -14.29 9.67 6.55
CA VAL A 154 -14.47 8.91 7.78
C VAL A 154 -15.02 7.53 7.44
N ALA A 155 -14.36 6.51 7.97
CA ALA A 155 -14.84 5.14 7.94
C ALA A 155 -15.46 4.79 9.31
N THR A 156 -16.66 4.23 9.31
CA THR A 156 -17.42 3.88 10.52
C THR A 156 -17.81 2.41 10.50
N ASP A 157 -17.41 1.66 11.53
CA ASP A 157 -17.83 0.28 11.79
C ASP A 157 -18.45 0.14 13.19
N SER A 158 -18.61 -1.09 13.70
CA SER A 158 -19.16 -1.32 15.04
C SER A 158 -18.24 -0.91 16.19
N GLU A 159 -16.94 -0.77 15.92
CA GLU A 159 -15.90 -0.46 16.91
C GLU A 159 -15.63 1.05 17.01
N GLY A 160 -16.10 1.85 16.05
CA GLY A 160 -16.06 3.30 16.10
C GLY A 160 -15.81 3.93 14.74
N THR A 161 -14.95 4.95 14.73
CA THR A 161 -14.57 5.68 13.51
C THR A 161 -13.07 5.67 13.30
N ALA A 162 -12.65 5.71 12.03
CA ALA A 162 -11.27 5.90 11.61
C ALA A 162 -11.19 7.00 10.55
N ALA A 163 -10.15 7.83 10.63
CA ALA A 163 -9.87 8.83 9.62
C ALA A 163 -9.26 8.19 8.36
N ILE A 164 -9.71 8.62 7.19
CA ILE A 164 -9.22 8.18 5.88
C ILE A 164 -8.64 9.39 5.15
N TYR A 165 -7.46 9.23 4.56
CA TYR A 165 -6.79 10.29 3.80
C TYR A 165 -6.31 9.79 2.43
N ALA A 166 -6.82 10.39 1.36
CA ALA A 166 -6.38 10.16 -0.01
C ALA A 166 -5.14 10.99 -0.36
N GLN A 167 -3.99 10.59 0.21
CA GLN A 167 -2.70 11.23 -0.06
C GLN A 167 -2.36 11.25 -1.55
N TRP A 168 -2.72 10.17 -2.26
CA TRP A 168 -2.44 9.99 -3.69
C TRP A 168 -3.53 10.58 -4.59
N ASN A 169 -4.47 11.38 -4.06
CA ASN A 169 -5.35 12.22 -4.88
C ASN A 169 -4.60 13.49 -5.33
N ASN A 170 -3.64 13.34 -6.23
CA ASN A 170 -2.88 14.45 -6.81
C ASN A 170 -2.30 14.06 -8.18
N ALA A 171 -1.97 15.06 -9.01
CA ALA A 171 -1.51 14.84 -10.39
C ALA A 171 -0.12 14.19 -10.55
N TYR A 172 0.62 14.02 -9.45
CA TYR A 172 1.97 13.42 -9.44
C TYR A 172 1.96 11.98 -8.92
N SER A 173 0.77 11.43 -8.64
CA SER A 173 0.59 10.07 -8.18
C SER A 173 0.27 9.14 -9.34
N ASP A 174 0.81 7.92 -9.27
CA ASP A 174 0.54 6.85 -10.22
C ASP A 174 0.44 5.51 -9.46
N PRO A 175 -0.77 4.93 -9.31
CA PRO A 175 -2.04 5.50 -9.76
C PRO A 175 -2.47 6.72 -8.92
N VAL A 176 -3.34 7.56 -9.49
CA VAL A 176 -4.09 8.57 -8.71
C VAL A 176 -5.20 7.85 -7.94
N VAL A 177 -5.28 8.06 -6.63
CA VAL A 177 -6.30 7.43 -5.78
C VAL A 177 -7.23 8.51 -5.24
N ALA A 178 -8.47 8.54 -5.73
CA ALA A 178 -9.51 9.45 -5.28
C ALA A 178 -10.47 8.77 -4.29
N LEU A 179 -11.10 9.57 -3.43
CA LEU A 179 -12.18 9.08 -2.57
C LEU A 179 -13.46 8.83 -3.38
N PRO A 180 -14.23 7.78 -3.07
CA PRO A 180 -15.58 7.60 -3.61
C PRO A 180 -16.47 8.81 -3.29
N ALA A 181 -17.28 9.24 -4.27
CA ALA A 181 -18.24 10.33 -4.07
C ALA A 181 -19.48 9.89 -3.27
N GLU A 182 -19.86 8.62 -3.40
CA GLU A 182 -21.04 8.04 -2.77
C GLU A 182 -20.69 7.44 -1.41
N GLU A 183 -21.50 7.77 -0.41
CA GLU A 183 -21.47 7.10 0.90
C GLU A 183 -21.89 5.64 0.74
N GLY A 184 -21.22 4.73 1.46
CA GLY A 184 -21.55 3.32 1.37
C GLY A 184 -20.61 2.40 2.13
N LEU A 185 -20.85 1.09 2.01
CA LEU A 185 -20.02 0.05 2.58
C LEU A 185 -18.89 -0.26 1.60
N TYR A 186 -17.66 -0.11 2.07
CA TYR A 186 -16.46 -0.39 1.27
C TYR A 186 -15.51 -1.30 2.03
N GLU A 187 -14.71 -2.06 1.27
CA GLU A 187 -13.42 -2.53 1.73
C GLU A 187 -12.38 -1.44 1.42
N ILE A 188 -11.79 -0.86 2.46
CA ILE A 188 -10.84 0.24 2.37
C ILE A 188 -9.45 -0.31 2.63
N ARG A 189 -8.56 -0.25 1.64
CA ARG A 189 -7.19 -0.75 1.76
C ARG A 189 -6.18 0.38 1.73
N GLY A 190 -5.18 0.31 2.59
CA GLY A 190 -4.18 1.37 2.69
C GLY A 190 -3.17 1.13 3.80
N PHE A 191 -2.46 2.18 4.17
CA PHE A 191 -1.41 2.14 5.19
C PHE A 191 -1.79 2.98 6.39
N VAL A 192 -1.65 2.45 7.60
CA VAL A 192 -1.82 3.28 8.79
C VAL A 192 -0.66 4.27 8.87
N SER A 193 -1.01 5.53 9.06
CA SER A 193 -0.08 6.64 9.27
C SER A 193 -0.65 7.58 10.33
N SER A 194 0.09 8.62 10.68
CA SER A 194 -0.32 9.63 11.63
C SER A 194 -0.16 11.01 11.02
N TYR A 195 -1.06 11.92 11.40
CA TYR A 195 -0.92 13.33 11.11
C TYR A 195 -1.15 14.12 12.40
N LYS A 196 -0.06 14.69 12.92
CA LYS A 196 -0.05 15.47 14.16
C LYS A 196 -0.61 14.64 15.33
N GLY A 197 -0.20 13.38 15.41
CA GLY A 197 -0.62 12.43 16.45
C GLY A 197 -2.02 11.82 16.26
N ASN A 198 -2.74 12.12 15.18
CA ASN A 198 -4.00 11.44 14.86
C ASN A 198 -3.75 10.34 13.82
N TYR A 199 -4.11 9.10 14.15
CA TYR A 199 -3.96 7.98 13.23
C TYR A 199 -5.04 7.99 12.14
N GLN A 200 -4.63 7.62 10.94
CA GLN A 200 -5.45 7.60 9.75
C GLN A 200 -4.98 6.51 8.78
N ILE A 201 -5.85 6.09 7.86
CA ILE A 201 -5.47 5.22 6.75
C ILE A 201 -5.16 6.09 5.53
N LEU A 202 -3.93 5.98 5.02
CA LEU A 202 -3.52 6.46 3.71
C LEU A 202 -4.05 5.47 2.66
N VAL A 203 -5.18 5.80 2.05
CA VAL A 203 -5.93 4.85 1.22
C VAL A 203 -5.33 4.68 -0.17
N CYS A 204 -5.09 3.43 -0.59
CA CYS A 204 -4.59 3.10 -1.93
C CYS A 204 -5.67 2.47 -2.82
N GLU A 205 -6.74 1.92 -2.24
CA GLU A 205 -7.82 1.26 -2.97
C GLU A 205 -9.12 1.29 -2.16
N PHE A 206 -10.24 1.49 -2.85
CA PHE A 206 -11.60 1.25 -2.35
C PHE A 206 -12.26 0.18 -3.20
N ILE A 207 -12.91 -0.78 -2.55
CA ILE A 207 -13.76 -1.76 -3.22
C ILE A 207 -15.18 -1.55 -2.71
N ASP A 208 -16.08 -1.14 -3.62
CA ASP A 208 -17.50 -0.96 -3.31
C ASP A 208 -18.15 -2.31 -3.02
N MET A 209 -18.57 -2.51 -1.78
CA MET A 209 -19.24 -3.74 -1.33
C MET A 209 -20.76 -3.67 -1.45
N ASN A 210 -21.32 -2.49 -1.75
CA ASN A 210 -22.73 -2.30 -2.06
C ASN A 210 -23.06 -2.65 -3.51
N SER A 211 -22.05 -2.69 -4.38
CA SER A 211 -22.24 -3.07 -5.78
C SER A 211 -22.15 -4.58 -5.98
N VAL A 212 -23.20 -5.16 -6.55
CA VAL A 212 -23.05 -6.37 -7.37
C VAL A 212 -22.66 -5.83 -8.73
N GLU A 213 -21.45 -6.13 -9.22
CA GLU A 213 -21.04 -5.75 -10.58
C GLU A 213 -22.20 -6.01 -11.55
N GLY A 214 -22.61 -4.98 -12.28
CA GLY A 214 -23.59 -5.16 -13.34
C GLY A 214 -23.03 -6.19 -14.31
N VAL A 215 -23.62 -7.38 -14.35
CA VAL A 215 -23.14 -8.46 -15.20
C VAL A 215 -23.21 -7.97 -16.65
N ALA A 216 -22.05 -7.76 -17.26
CA ALA A 216 -21.92 -7.41 -18.66
C ALA A 216 -22.71 -8.42 -19.49
N LEU A 217 -23.62 -7.93 -20.34
CA LEU A 217 -24.38 -8.72 -21.27
C LEU A 217 -23.48 -9.17 -22.43
N ASP A 218 -22.59 -10.13 -22.17
CA ASP A 218 -21.92 -10.90 -23.24
C ASP A 218 -22.88 -11.91 -23.89
N GLN A 219 -24.13 -11.96 -23.42
CA GLN A 219 -25.20 -12.80 -23.93
C GLN A 219 -26.36 -11.92 -24.39
N PRO A 220 -27.06 -12.25 -25.50
CA PRO A 220 -28.10 -11.43 -26.07
C PRO A 220 -29.38 -11.50 -25.22
N ILE A 221 -29.41 -10.79 -24.10
CA ILE A 221 -30.65 -10.51 -23.36
C ILE A 221 -31.16 -9.14 -23.81
N ALA A 222 -32.35 -9.10 -24.40
CA ALA A 222 -32.98 -7.89 -24.88
C ALA A 222 -34.38 -7.71 -24.28
N ILE A 223 -34.82 -6.46 -24.17
CA ILE A 223 -36.20 -6.14 -23.77
C ILE A 223 -36.92 -5.58 -24.99
N VAL A 224 -38.01 -6.22 -25.38
CA VAL A 224 -38.86 -5.79 -26.49
C VAL A 224 -40.26 -5.54 -25.94
N GLY A 225 -40.58 -4.26 -25.72
CA GLY A 225 -41.82 -3.90 -25.05
C GLY A 225 -41.86 -4.47 -23.62
N ARG A 226 -42.82 -5.39 -23.38
CA ARG A 226 -43.01 -6.05 -22.08
C ARG A 226 -42.38 -7.46 -22.02
N ASP A 227 -41.59 -7.81 -23.03
CA ASP A 227 -41.00 -9.14 -23.17
C ASP A 227 -39.49 -9.09 -22.89
N ILE A 228 -38.99 -10.11 -22.20
CA ILE A 228 -37.56 -10.40 -22.03
C ILE A 228 -37.19 -11.52 -23.00
N ILE A 229 -36.38 -11.17 -24.00
CA ILE A 229 -35.81 -12.12 -24.95
C ILE A 229 -34.46 -12.58 -24.40
N ALA A 230 -34.35 -13.86 -24.08
CA ALA A 230 -33.13 -14.47 -23.54
C ALA A 230 -32.77 -15.75 -24.32
N PRO A 231 -31.51 -16.20 -24.29
CA PRO A 231 -31.07 -17.42 -24.96
C PRO A 231 -31.85 -18.68 -24.49
N GLU A 232 -31.85 -19.73 -25.32
CA GLU A 232 -32.42 -21.02 -24.95
C GLU A 232 -31.77 -21.56 -23.67
N GLY A 233 -32.59 -22.10 -22.76
CA GLY A 233 -32.14 -22.56 -21.45
C GLY A 233 -32.06 -21.47 -20.37
N ALA A 234 -32.42 -20.22 -20.68
CA ALA A 234 -32.55 -19.17 -19.68
C ALA A 234 -33.77 -19.39 -18.77
N GLU A 235 -33.62 -19.02 -17.49
CA GLU A 235 -34.67 -19.04 -16.48
C GLU A 235 -34.93 -17.61 -16.00
N ILE A 236 -36.17 -17.15 -16.05
CA ILE A 236 -36.53 -15.78 -15.68
C ILE A 236 -37.30 -15.82 -14.36
N TYR A 237 -36.92 -14.96 -13.42
CA TYR A 237 -37.51 -14.86 -12.09
C TYR A 237 -38.01 -13.43 -11.84
N SER A 238 -39.18 -13.29 -11.23
CA SER A 238 -39.63 -12.01 -10.67
C SER A 238 -38.77 -11.63 -9.47
N ILE A 239 -38.84 -10.36 -9.05
CA ILE A 239 -38.13 -9.91 -7.83
C ILE A 239 -38.53 -10.67 -6.56
N GLY A 240 -39.70 -11.32 -6.56
CA GLY A 240 -40.15 -12.19 -5.47
C GLY A 240 -39.56 -13.61 -5.51
N GLY A 241 -38.64 -13.90 -6.43
CA GLY A 241 -38.00 -15.21 -6.59
C GLY A 241 -38.87 -16.26 -7.28
N VAL A 242 -40.01 -15.86 -7.84
CA VAL A 242 -40.92 -16.77 -8.57
C VAL A 242 -40.48 -16.86 -10.02
N ARG A 243 -40.29 -18.07 -10.54
CA ARG A 243 -40.02 -18.30 -11.97
C ARG A 243 -41.21 -17.86 -12.82
N VAL A 244 -40.96 -17.08 -13.85
CA VAL A 244 -41.96 -16.51 -14.78
C VAL A 244 -41.61 -16.82 -16.24
N ASN A 245 -42.60 -16.75 -17.12
CA ASN A 245 -42.36 -16.70 -18.56
C ASN A 245 -41.85 -15.30 -18.95
N GLY A 246 -41.02 -15.19 -19.98
CA GLY A 246 -40.45 -13.92 -20.44
C GLY A 246 -41.41 -12.99 -21.17
N GLU A 247 -42.69 -13.35 -21.33
CA GLU A 247 -43.66 -12.64 -22.17
C GLU A 247 -44.69 -11.86 -21.33
N ASN A 248 -45.03 -10.66 -21.80
CA ASN A 248 -46.04 -9.73 -21.26
C ASN A 248 -45.88 -9.46 -19.75
N LEU A 249 -44.64 -9.29 -19.32
CA LEU A 249 -44.28 -9.08 -17.93
C LEU A 249 -44.81 -7.76 -17.41
N ALA A 250 -45.16 -7.70 -16.12
CA ALA A 250 -45.45 -6.42 -15.46
C ALA A 250 -44.19 -5.54 -15.42
N THR A 251 -44.36 -4.23 -15.51
CA THR A 251 -43.28 -3.27 -15.27
C THR A 251 -42.62 -3.57 -13.93
N GLY A 252 -41.30 -3.74 -13.92
CA GLY A 252 -40.59 -4.17 -12.73
C GLY A 252 -39.21 -4.77 -13.00
N VAL A 253 -38.58 -5.21 -11.91
CA VAL A 253 -37.25 -5.83 -11.93
C VAL A 253 -37.39 -7.34 -12.00
N TYR A 254 -36.59 -7.95 -12.87
CA TYR A 254 -36.50 -9.40 -13.07
C TYR A 254 -35.04 -9.84 -13.02
N VAL A 255 -34.86 -11.13 -12.74
CA VAL A 255 -33.55 -11.80 -12.80
C VAL A 255 -33.61 -12.85 -13.89
N VAL A 256 -32.67 -12.79 -14.84
CA VAL A 256 -32.50 -13.81 -15.87
C VAL A 256 -31.28 -14.64 -15.49
N HIS A 257 -31.45 -15.94 -15.33
CA HIS A 257 -30.37 -16.88 -15.07
C HIS A 257 -30.09 -17.70 -16.34
N VAL A 258 -28.86 -17.66 -16.85
CA VAL A 258 -28.46 -18.42 -18.04
C VAL A 258 -26.99 -18.80 -17.93
N ALA A 259 -26.66 -20.06 -18.24
CA ALA A 259 -25.30 -20.61 -18.21
C ALA A 259 -24.55 -20.35 -16.88
N GLY A 260 -25.25 -20.46 -15.74
CA GLY A 260 -24.67 -20.27 -14.41
C GLY A 260 -24.45 -18.81 -14.00
N LYS A 261 -24.86 -17.84 -14.84
CA LYS A 261 -24.79 -16.39 -14.56
C LYS A 261 -26.19 -15.82 -14.38
N SER A 262 -26.31 -14.79 -13.55
CA SER A 262 -27.58 -14.10 -13.29
C SER A 262 -27.50 -12.63 -13.71
N PHE A 263 -28.52 -12.13 -14.38
CA PHE A 263 -28.60 -10.79 -14.95
C PHE A 263 -29.82 -10.05 -14.42
N LYS A 264 -29.66 -8.79 -14.02
CA LYS A 264 -30.78 -7.92 -13.63
C LYS A 264 -31.36 -7.26 -14.89
N VAL A 265 -32.67 -7.37 -15.06
CA VAL A 265 -33.41 -6.81 -16.21
C VAL A 265 -34.56 -5.95 -15.69
N ILE A 266 -34.81 -4.80 -16.33
CA ILE A 266 -35.87 -3.86 -15.93
C ILE A 266 -36.86 -3.71 -17.08
N VAL A 267 -38.04 -4.32 -16.95
CA VAL A 267 -39.15 -4.14 -17.89
C VAL A 267 -39.85 -2.82 -17.57
N LYS A 268 -39.99 -1.93 -18.56
CA LYS A 268 -40.62 -0.61 -18.42
C LYS A 268 -42.06 -0.64 -18.93
#